data_AF-A0A3S8Y6X5-F1
#
_entry.id   AF-A0A3S8Y6X5-F1
#
_cell.length_a   1.000
_cell.length_b   1.000
_cell.length_c   1.000
_cell.angle_alpha   90.00
_cell.angle_beta   90.00
_cell.angle_gamma   90.00
#
_symmetry.space_group_name_H-M   'P 1'
#
loop_
_entity.id
_entity.type
_entity.pdbx_description
1 polymer ?
#
loop_
_entity_poly.entity_id
_entity_poly.type
_entity_poly.pdbx_seq_one_letter_code
_entity_poly.pdbx_strand_id
1 'polypeptide(L)'
;MPPRFVWPNVSEKNDGANRDATKRSARERLQQERERQKSRDKRRRTFLVAGTVVGVLGLAAVVGVIAANTGKGDKSAKAGPVAAPSGATGKDALAIQTGKDEAKSTLTVWEDFRCPACKAFEDNYRTTIHDLEAKGLLKVEYHLVTLIDGNMGGTGSLKGANAAACAQDAGKFSPYHDVLFQNQPPETDDAYGKNAKLLELAGKVDGLDTPAFRSCVQDGTHNSWVGKSHEAFRDGKFRGTPTVLLDGKDIFSDQANPLTPQKLKEKVEGTAGKTAPSPSASPSASASGSSGSKTGSKTSTVTGSRSASGSASGSATGSGSGSGSGSGSGSRAGAGTGSGG
;
A
#
# COMPACT_ATOMS: atom_id res chain seq x y z
N MET A 1 -46.86 35.65 81.65
CA MET A 1 -47.27 34.67 80.62
C MET A 1 -48.53 35.20 79.95
N PRO A 2 -48.68 35.13 78.61
CA PRO A 2 -48.48 33.91 77.80
C PRO A 2 -47.79 34.18 76.43
N PRO A 3 -47.78 33.23 75.47
CA PRO A 3 -47.09 31.94 75.52
C PRO A 3 -45.91 31.88 74.52
N ARG A 4 -44.95 31.00 74.81
CA ARG A 4 -43.87 30.61 73.90
C ARG A 4 -44.43 29.72 72.79
N PHE A 5 -44.22 30.09 71.54
CA PHE A 5 -44.51 29.26 70.38
C PHE A 5 -43.21 28.58 69.91
N VAL A 6 -43.11 27.27 70.14
CA VAL A 6 -42.04 26.41 69.61
C VAL A 6 -42.59 25.74 68.35
N TRP A 7 -41.93 25.89 67.20
CA TRP A 7 -42.18 25.05 66.03
C TRP A 7 -41.20 23.86 66.02
N PRO A 8 -41.67 22.65 65.68
CA PRO A 8 -40.83 21.46 65.61
C PRO A 8 -40.10 21.34 64.26
N ASN A 9 -38.90 20.78 64.34
CA ASN A 9 -38.13 20.09 63.29
C ASN A 9 -38.79 20.01 61.90
N VAL A 10 -38.19 20.69 60.91
CA VAL A 10 -38.42 20.42 59.48
C VAL A 10 -37.12 19.89 58.86
N SER A 11 -37.03 18.56 58.87
CA SER A 11 -36.61 17.70 57.75
C SER A 11 -35.30 18.00 57.01
N GLU A 12 -34.17 17.65 57.63
CA GLU A 12 -32.84 17.52 56.96
C GLU A 12 -32.67 16.20 56.16
N LYS A 13 -33.69 15.33 56.15
CA LYS A 13 -33.56 13.95 55.61
C LYS A 13 -33.89 13.80 54.12
N ASN A 14 -34.42 14.85 53.47
CA ASN A 14 -34.87 14.78 52.07
C ASN A 14 -33.84 15.28 51.03
N ASP A 15 -32.79 16.00 51.43
CA ASP A 15 -31.84 16.60 50.48
C ASP A 15 -30.75 15.63 50.01
N GLY A 16 -30.36 14.66 50.85
CA GLY A 16 -29.37 13.64 50.50
C GLY A 16 -29.90 12.62 49.48
N ALA A 17 -31.12 12.13 49.67
CA ALA A 17 -31.76 11.16 48.79
C ALA A 17 -32.00 11.71 47.37
N ASN A 18 -32.33 13.01 47.26
CA ASN A 18 -32.59 13.66 45.97
C ASN A 18 -31.29 13.89 45.16
N ARG A 19 -30.17 14.22 45.81
CA ARG A 19 -28.86 14.38 45.15
C ARG A 19 -28.30 13.06 44.59
N ASP A 20 -28.48 11.95 45.31
CA ASP A 20 -28.01 10.64 44.84
C ASP A 20 -28.88 10.05 43.73
N ALA A 21 -30.20 10.27 43.78
CA ALA A 21 -31.12 9.94 42.69
C ALA A 21 -30.80 10.75 41.40
N THR A 22 -30.45 12.02 41.55
CA THR A 22 -30.08 12.90 40.43
C THR A 22 -28.73 12.50 39.79
N LYS A 23 -27.75 12.04 40.59
CA LYS A 23 -26.46 11.57 40.06
C LYS A 23 -26.54 10.22 39.34
N ARG A 24 -27.40 9.30 39.78
CA ARG A 24 -27.63 8.01 39.11
C ARG A 24 -28.32 8.20 37.76
N SER A 25 -29.36 9.03 37.71
CA SER A 25 -30.06 9.36 36.46
C SER A 25 -29.20 10.10 35.44
N ALA A 26 -28.24 10.93 35.87
CA ALA A 26 -27.28 11.59 34.96
C ALA A 26 -26.30 10.60 34.30
N ARG A 27 -25.86 9.55 35.02
CA ARG A 27 -24.96 8.52 34.47
C ARG A 27 -25.68 7.58 33.50
N GLU A 28 -26.92 7.23 33.80
CA GLU A 28 -27.77 6.42 32.91
C GLU A 28 -28.07 7.14 31.59
N ARG A 29 -28.34 8.46 31.64
CA ARG A 29 -28.53 9.28 30.43
C ARG A 29 -27.28 9.32 29.54
N LEU A 30 -26.09 9.47 30.12
CA LEU A 30 -24.83 9.46 29.38
C LEU A 30 -24.50 8.09 28.76
N GLN A 31 -24.87 6.99 29.43
CA GLN A 31 -24.74 5.63 28.87
C GLN A 31 -25.74 5.41 27.73
N GLN A 32 -26.98 5.83 27.90
CA GLN A 32 -28.03 5.73 26.89
C GLN A 32 -27.71 6.59 25.64
N GLU A 33 -27.10 7.76 25.82
CA GLU A 33 -26.62 8.60 24.72
C GLU A 33 -25.44 7.95 23.96
N ARG A 34 -24.47 7.35 24.67
CA ARG A 34 -23.37 6.62 24.03
C ARG A 34 -23.85 5.40 23.26
N GLU A 35 -24.87 4.69 23.75
CA GLU A 35 -25.46 3.56 23.05
C GLU A 35 -26.28 4.00 21.81
N ARG A 36 -26.99 5.12 21.91
CA ARG A 36 -27.66 5.76 20.77
C ARG A 36 -26.67 6.29 19.74
N GLN A 37 -25.52 6.83 20.15
CA GLN A 37 -24.45 7.24 19.22
C GLN A 37 -23.78 6.03 18.56
N LYS A 38 -23.41 4.99 19.32
CA LYS A 38 -22.83 3.75 18.77
C LYS A 38 -23.75 3.02 17.80
N SER A 39 -25.06 3.02 18.03
CA SER A 39 -26.04 2.43 17.12
C SER A 39 -26.25 3.26 15.85
N ARG A 40 -26.14 4.59 15.93
CA ARG A 40 -26.16 5.49 14.75
C ARG A 40 -24.89 5.33 13.91
N ASP A 41 -23.71 5.22 14.51
CA ASP A 41 -22.45 5.04 13.78
C ASP A 41 -22.35 3.67 13.13
N LYS A 42 -22.78 2.60 13.83
CA LYS A 42 -22.88 1.26 13.24
C LYS A 42 -23.87 1.25 12.07
N ARG A 43 -25.07 1.83 12.23
CA ARG A 43 -26.04 1.94 11.14
C ARG A 43 -25.48 2.76 9.98
N ARG A 44 -24.83 3.89 10.22
CA ARG A 44 -24.23 4.72 9.17
C ARG A 44 -23.14 3.98 8.41
N ARG A 45 -22.26 3.24 9.11
CA ARG A 45 -21.24 2.40 8.48
C ARG A 45 -21.85 1.23 7.70
N THR A 46 -22.86 0.57 8.26
CA THR A 46 -23.58 -0.51 7.56
C THR A 46 -24.33 0.01 6.34
N PHE A 47 -24.95 1.18 6.39
CA PHE A 47 -25.62 1.79 5.24
C PHE A 47 -24.62 2.27 4.17
N LEU A 48 -23.43 2.72 4.56
CA LEU A 48 -22.37 3.13 3.62
C LEU A 48 -21.72 1.91 2.94
N VAL A 49 -21.54 0.80 3.67
CA VAL A 49 -21.07 -0.48 3.11
C VAL A 49 -22.17 -1.18 2.29
N ALA A 50 -23.42 -1.16 2.74
CA ALA A 50 -24.54 -1.74 1.97
C ALA A 50 -24.85 -0.92 0.72
N GLY A 51 -24.75 0.42 0.80
CA GLY A 51 -24.93 1.31 -0.34
C GLY A 51 -23.87 1.13 -1.42
N THR A 52 -22.61 0.88 -1.03
CA THR A 52 -21.54 0.55 -1.98
C THR A 52 -21.76 -0.81 -2.63
N VAL A 53 -22.22 -1.83 -1.89
CA VAL A 53 -22.55 -3.15 -2.44
C VAL A 53 -23.72 -3.10 -3.43
N VAL A 54 -24.79 -2.37 -3.12
CA VAL A 54 -25.93 -2.19 -4.04
C VAL A 54 -25.52 -1.36 -5.27
N GLY A 55 -24.67 -0.36 -5.09
CA GLY A 55 -24.06 0.40 -6.20
C GLY A 55 -23.25 -0.50 -7.15
N VAL A 56 -22.43 -1.40 -6.60
CA VAL A 56 -21.63 -2.38 -7.38
C VAL A 56 -22.53 -3.36 -8.14
N LEU A 57 -23.62 -3.83 -7.52
CA LEU A 57 -24.59 -4.72 -8.19
C LEU A 57 -25.37 -4.02 -9.30
N GLY A 58 -25.74 -2.75 -9.11
CA GLY A 58 -26.35 -1.93 -10.16
C GLY A 58 -25.42 -1.71 -11.35
N LEU A 59 -24.12 -1.47 -11.08
CA LEU A 59 -23.09 -1.29 -12.11
C LEU A 59 -22.82 -2.59 -12.88
N ALA A 60 -22.81 -3.74 -12.20
CA ALA A 60 -22.64 -5.05 -12.84
C ALA A 60 -23.79 -5.40 -13.81
N ALA A 61 -25.02 -4.99 -13.51
CA ALA A 61 -26.17 -5.18 -14.40
C ALA A 61 -26.05 -4.32 -15.67
N VAL A 62 -25.55 -3.09 -15.54
CA VAL A 62 -25.32 -2.18 -16.69
C VAL A 62 -24.16 -2.67 -17.57
N VAL A 63 -23.06 -3.14 -16.96
CA VAL A 63 -21.91 -3.73 -17.67
C VAL A 63 -22.30 -5.01 -18.41
N GLY A 64 -23.20 -5.83 -17.84
CA GLY A 64 -23.74 -7.02 -18.51
C GLY A 64 -24.51 -6.71 -19.80
N VAL A 65 -25.19 -5.57 -19.87
CA VAL A 65 -25.93 -5.12 -21.07
C VAL A 65 -24.99 -4.54 -22.13
N ILE A 66 -23.91 -3.87 -21.73
CA ILE A 66 -22.93 -3.28 -22.67
C ILE A 66 -22.02 -4.36 -23.28
N ALA A 67 -21.61 -5.36 -22.48
CA ALA A 67 -20.79 -6.48 -22.94
C ALA A 67 -21.53 -7.39 -23.96
N ALA A 68 -22.86 -7.41 -23.95
CA ALA A 68 -23.65 -8.13 -24.94
C ALA A 68 -23.71 -7.42 -26.32
N ASN A 69 -23.34 -6.14 -26.39
CA ASN A 69 -23.54 -5.29 -27.58
C ASN A 69 -22.26 -4.81 -28.27
N THR A 70 -21.07 -5.07 -27.72
CA THR A 70 -19.80 -4.55 -28.26
C THR A 70 -18.95 -5.66 -28.86
N GLY A 71 -19.39 -6.15 -30.02
CA GLY A 71 -18.54 -6.91 -30.92
C GLY A 71 -17.61 -5.99 -31.72
N LYS A 72 -16.32 -6.37 -31.76
CA LYS A 72 -15.33 -6.11 -32.82
C LYS A 72 -14.56 -4.78 -32.75
N GLY A 73 -13.26 -4.87 -32.48
CA GLY A 73 -12.33 -3.75 -32.60
C GLY A 73 -10.86 -4.07 -32.31
N ASP A 74 -10.35 -5.25 -32.67
CA ASP A 74 -8.91 -5.55 -32.52
C ASP A 74 -8.08 -4.80 -33.58
N LYS A 75 -7.29 -3.82 -33.11
CA LYS A 75 -6.06 -3.40 -33.79
C LYS A 75 -4.88 -3.70 -32.88
N SER A 76 -4.44 -4.96 -32.90
CA SER A 76 -3.14 -5.36 -32.36
C SER A 76 -2.03 -4.75 -33.23
N ALA A 77 -1.35 -3.73 -32.69
CA ALA A 77 -0.06 -3.31 -33.21
C ALA A 77 0.98 -4.41 -32.91
N LYS A 78 1.80 -4.75 -33.91
CA LYS A 78 2.92 -5.70 -33.82
C LYS A 78 3.80 -5.38 -32.59
N ALA A 79 3.95 -6.37 -31.70
CA ALA A 79 4.68 -6.23 -30.45
C ALA A 79 6.17 -5.95 -30.65
N GLY A 80 6.61 -4.76 -30.25
CA GLY A 80 8.01 -4.53 -29.85
C GLY A 80 8.31 -5.18 -28.49
N PRO A 81 9.57 -5.12 -28.02
CA PRO A 81 9.92 -5.62 -26.69
C PRO A 81 9.03 -4.98 -25.62
N VAL A 82 8.50 -5.80 -24.71
CA VAL A 82 7.73 -5.32 -23.56
C VAL A 82 8.72 -4.67 -22.60
N ALA A 83 8.59 -3.37 -22.37
CA ALA A 83 9.45 -2.62 -21.45
C ALA A 83 8.87 -2.72 -20.04
N ALA A 84 9.27 -3.75 -19.29
CA ALA A 84 8.90 -3.89 -17.88
C ALA A 84 9.65 -2.85 -17.03
N PRO A 85 9.03 -2.31 -15.96
CA PRO A 85 9.73 -1.47 -15.00
C PRO A 85 10.79 -2.28 -14.24
N SER A 86 11.77 -1.58 -13.68
CA SER A 86 12.85 -2.17 -12.91
C SER A 86 12.32 -2.97 -11.72
N GLY A 87 12.87 -4.18 -11.54
CA GLY A 87 12.45 -5.07 -10.46
C GLY A 87 11.03 -5.60 -10.58
N ALA A 88 10.41 -5.59 -11.76
CA ALA A 88 9.12 -6.25 -11.97
C ALA A 88 9.21 -7.77 -11.66
N THR A 89 8.21 -8.30 -10.98
CA THR A 89 8.18 -9.66 -10.43
C THR A 89 6.94 -10.43 -10.93
N GLY A 90 6.73 -11.63 -10.36
CA GLY A 90 5.61 -12.48 -10.67
C GLY A 90 5.73 -13.17 -12.03
N LYS A 91 4.65 -13.84 -12.43
CA LYS A 91 4.59 -14.52 -13.73
C LYS A 91 4.74 -13.49 -14.85
N ASP A 92 5.64 -13.78 -15.79
CA ASP A 92 5.96 -12.93 -16.95
C ASP A 92 6.45 -11.51 -16.60
N ALA A 93 6.92 -11.30 -15.36
CA ALA A 93 7.36 -10.00 -14.82
C ALA A 93 6.27 -8.92 -14.91
N LEU A 94 5.01 -9.26 -14.61
CA LEU A 94 3.84 -8.37 -14.72
C LEU A 94 3.34 -7.80 -13.40
N ALA A 95 4.11 -7.92 -12.32
CA ALA A 95 3.82 -7.32 -11.02
C ALA A 95 4.88 -6.28 -10.64
N ILE A 96 4.48 -5.24 -9.91
CA ILE A 96 5.40 -4.39 -9.14
C ILE A 96 5.31 -4.83 -7.69
N GLN A 97 6.43 -5.28 -7.11
CA GLN A 97 6.46 -5.74 -5.74
C GLN A 97 6.81 -4.61 -4.77
N THR A 98 6.07 -4.55 -3.66
CA THR A 98 6.43 -3.77 -2.47
C THR A 98 6.54 -4.67 -1.25
N GLY A 99 7.20 -4.18 -0.20
CA GLY A 99 7.59 -5.00 0.94
C GLY A 99 8.81 -5.88 0.67
N LYS A 100 9.14 -6.77 1.63
CA LYS A 100 10.35 -7.60 1.57
C LYS A 100 10.07 -8.94 0.91
N ASP A 101 10.99 -9.43 0.08
CA ASP A 101 10.88 -10.73 -0.61
C ASP A 101 10.63 -11.90 0.35
N GLU A 102 11.18 -11.83 1.57
CA GLU A 102 11.12 -12.90 2.58
C GLU A 102 9.80 -12.93 3.36
N ALA A 103 8.91 -11.95 3.14
CA ALA A 103 7.61 -11.88 3.79
C ALA A 103 6.81 -13.17 3.53
N LYS A 104 6.17 -13.69 4.58
CA LYS A 104 5.47 -14.98 4.52
C LYS A 104 4.10 -14.91 3.87
N SER A 105 3.46 -13.74 3.94
CA SER A 105 2.18 -13.49 3.28
C SER A 105 2.38 -12.64 2.03
N THR A 106 1.66 -12.99 0.98
CA THR A 106 1.63 -12.22 -0.28
C THR A 106 0.22 -11.71 -0.53
N LEU A 107 0.09 -10.40 -0.75
CA LEU A 107 -1.15 -9.78 -1.19
C LEU A 107 -1.02 -9.44 -2.68
N THR A 108 -1.77 -10.12 -3.54
CA THR A 108 -1.85 -9.78 -4.95
C THR A 108 -2.98 -8.79 -5.17
N VAL A 109 -2.72 -7.66 -5.80
CA VAL A 109 -3.70 -6.59 -6.02
C VAL A 109 -3.76 -6.30 -7.51
N TRP A 110 -4.91 -6.59 -8.14
CA TRP A 110 -5.22 -6.14 -9.50
C TRP A 110 -6.06 -4.89 -9.45
N GLU A 111 -5.55 -3.80 -9.98
CA GLU A 111 -6.16 -2.48 -9.78
C GLU A 111 -5.98 -1.53 -10.97
N ASP A 112 -6.85 -0.53 -11.01
CA ASP A 112 -6.91 0.50 -12.03
C ASP A 112 -6.96 1.87 -11.37
N PHE A 113 -6.06 2.77 -11.77
CA PHE A 113 -5.94 4.11 -11.18
C PHE A 113 -7.16 5.02 -11.38
N ARG A 114 -8.08 4.68 -12.29
CA ARG A 114 -9.37 5.40 -12.46
C ARG A 114 -10.52 4.75 -11.69
N CYS A 115 -10.35 3.53 -11.18
CA CYS A 115 -11.44 2.77 -10.57
C CYS A 115 -11.76 3.30 -9.15
N PRO A 116 -13.01 3.73 -8.87
CA PRO A 116 -13.42 4.21 -7.54
C PRO A 116 -13.37 3.12 -6.45
N ALA A 117 -13.63 1.87 -6.83
CA ALA A 117 -13.53 0.75 -5.89
C ALA A 117 -12.08 0.46 -5.49
N CYS A 118 -11.11 0.65 -6.41
CA CYS A 118 -9.68 0.55 -6.09
C CYS A 118 -9.29 1.65 -5.13
N LYS A 119 -9.71 2.90 -5.39
CA LYS A 119 -9.53 3.99 -4.44
C LYS A 119 -10.12 3.68 -3.06
N ALA A 120 -11.33 3.15 -3.00
CA ALA A 120 -11.97 2.81 -1.74
C ALA A 120 -11.20 1.71 -0.99
N PHE A 121 -10.64 0.71 -1.70
CA PHE A 121 -9.74 -0.28 -1.10
C PHE A 121 -8.48 0.42 -0.56
N GLU A 122 -7.78 1.19 -1.37
CA GLU A 122 -6.53 1.83 -0.98
C GLU A 122 -6.72 2.79 0.20
N ASP A 123 -7.76 3.61 0.20
CA ASP A 123 -8.06 4.52 1.32
C ASP A 123 -8.34 3.78 2.64
N ASN A 124 -8.85 2.54 2.58
CA ASN A 124 -9.16 1.75 3.77
C ASN A 124 -8.03 0.82 4.24
N TYR A 125 -7.19 0.32 3.33
CA TYR A 125 -6.19 -0.73 3.62
C TYR A 125 -4.75 -0.23 3.62
N ARG A 126 -4.43 0.86 2.90
CA ARG A 126 -3.08 1.40 2.73
C ARG A 126 -2.27 1.45 4.03
N THR A 127 -2.82 2.08 5.08
CA THR A 127 -2.10 2.22 6.36
C THR A 127 -1.73 0.86 6.97
N THR A 128 -2.62 -0.13 6.88
CA THR A 128 -2.36 -1.47 7.40
C THR A 128 -1.35 -2.21 6.52
N ILE A 129 -1.46 -2.08 5.20
CA ILE A 129 -0.53 -2.68 4.24
C ILE A 129 0.88 -2.16 4.52
N HIS A 130 1.06 -0.83 4.56
CA HIS A 130 2.35 -0.20 4.84
C HIS A 130 2.93 -0.61 6.21
N ASP A 131 2.10 -0.70 7.27
CA ASP A 131 2.55 -1.19 8.59
C ASP A 131 3.10 -2.62 8.50
N LEU A 132 2.40 -3.51 7.78
CA LEU A 132 2.80 -4.91 7.64
C LEU A 132 4.04 -5.09 6.75
N GLU A 133 4.16 -4.29 5.68
CA GLU A 133 5.35 -4.26 4.82
C GLU A 133 6.58 -3.73 5.56
N ALA A 134 6.42 -2.65 6.34
CA ALA A 134 7.50 -2.09 7.16
C ALA A 134 8.01 -3.09 8.20
N LYS A 135 7.11 -3.90 8.77
CA LYS A 135 7.47 -5.03 9.65
C LYS A 135 8.09 -6.22 8.91
N GLY A 136 8.05 -6.23 7.57
CA GLY A 136 8.54 -7.33 6.75
C GLY A 136 7.64 -8.58 6.79
N LEU A 137 6.38 -8.43 7.17
CA LEU A 137 5.43 -9.54 7.33
C LEU A 137 4.59 -9.77 6.07
N LEU A 138 4.39 -8.70 5.30
CA LEU A 138 3.65 -8.69 4.05
C LEU A 138 4.55 -8.23 2.92
N LYS A 139 4.40 -8.86 1.77
CA LYS A 139 4.75 -8.30 0.47
C LYS A 139 3.50 -8.15 -0.36
N VAL A 140 3.46 -7.14 -1.22
CA VAL A 140 2.34 -6.88 -2.11
C VAL A 140 2.83 -6.96 -3.55
N GLU A 141 2.04 -7.62 -4.40
CA GLU A 141 2.27 -7.70 -5.85
C GLU A 141 1.15 -6.92 -6.55
N TYR A 142 1.49 -5.71 -7.00
CA TYR A 142 0.56 -4.84 -7.71
C TYR A 142 0.58 -5.14 -9.21
N HIS A 143 -0.57 -5.52 -9.74
CA HIS A 143 -0.82 -5.70 -11.16
C HIS A 143 -1.72 -4.59 -11.67
N LEU A 144 -1.16 -3.73 -12.52
CA LEU A 144 -1.84 -2.55 -13.02
C LEU A 144 -2.65 -2.90 -14.27
N VAL A 145 -3.92 -2.51 -14.31
CA VAL A 145 -4.82 -2.81 -15.42
C VAL A 145 -5.55 -1.57 -15.93
N THR A 146 -6.16 -1.68 -17.12
CA THR A 146 -6.83 -0.58 -17.82
C THR A 146 -8.32 -0.88 -18.07
N LEU A 147 -9.00 -1.39 -17.04
CA LEU A 147 -10.39 -1.81 -17.13
C LEU A 147 -11.33 -0.62 -17.40
N ILE A 148 -11.09 0.53 -16.77
CA ILE A 148 -11.96 1.70 -16.92
C ILE A 148 -11.81 2.33 -18.31
N ASP A 149 -10.60 2.40 -18.86
CA ASP A 149 -10.37 2.85 -20.24
C ASP A 149 -11.16 1.98 -21.24
N GLY A 150 -11.21 0.65 -21.03
CA GLY A 150 -11.99 -0.26 -21.87
C GLY A 150 -13.51 -0.09 -21.76
N ASN A 151 -14.01 0.24 -20.57
CA ASN A 151 -15.45 0.35 -20.31
C ASN A 151 -16.02 1.75 -20.63
N MET A 152 -15.24 2.80 -20.42
CA MET A 152 -15.70 4.20 -20.49
C MET A 152 -14.96 5.03 -21.55
N GLY A 153 -13.94 4.48 -22.20
CA GLY A 153 -13.04 5.24 -23.05
C GLY A 153 -12.08 6.12 -22.26
N GLY A 154 -11.20 6.83 -22.97
CA GLY A 154 -10.10 7.59 -22.38
C GLY A 154 -8.79 6.81 -22.34
N THR A 155 -7.79 7.39 -21.70
CA THR A 155 -6.44 6.79 -21.58
C THR A 155 -5.83 6.92 -20.19
N GLY A 156 -6.59 7.40 -19.22
CA GLY A 156 -6.08 7.72 -17.90
C GLY A 156 -5.71 6.49 -17.07
N SER A 157 -6.34 5.33 -17.30
CA SER A 157 -5.90 4.10 -16.65
C SER A 157 -4.53 3.68 -17.17
N LEU A 158 -4.37 3.65 -18.51
CA LEU A 158 -3.10 3.31 -19.16
C LEU A 158 -1.98 4.27 -18.76
N LYS A 159 -2.23 5.58 -18.84
CA LYS A 159 -1.22 6.59 -18.53
C LYS A 159 -0.89 6.66 -17.05
N GLY A 160 -1.90 6.52 -16.17
CA GLY A 160 -1.68 6.41 -14.73
C GLY A 160 -0.82 5.21 -14.39
N ALA A 161 -1.11 4.05 -14.99
CA ALA A 161 -0.34 2.83 -14.80
C ALA A 161 1.10 2.94 -15.33
N ASN A 162 1.29 3.55 -16.51
CA ASN A 162 2.61 3.85 -17.03
C ASN A 162 3.39 4.77 -16.10
N ALA A 163 2.77 5.83 -15.58
CA ALA A 163 3.46 6.74 -14.67
C ALA A 163 3.81 6.07 -13.34
N ALA A 164 2.98 5.17 -12.82
CA ALA A 164 3.33 4.36 -11.66
C ALA A 164 4.52 3.43 -11.95
N ALA A 165 4.56 2.77 -13.10
CA ALA A 165 5.71 1.97 -13.53
C ALA A 165 6.98 2.82 -13.70
N CYS A 166 6.90 4.04 -14.25
CA CYS A 166 8.03 4.96 -14.30
C CYS A 166 8.51 5.38 -12.89
N ALA A 167 7.59 5.48 -11.92
CA ALA A 167 7.97 5.75 -10.53
C ALA A 167 8.67 4.54 -9.89
N GLN A 168 8.35 3.32 -10.33
CA GLN A 168 9.08 2.12 -9.93
C GLN A 168 10.55 2.17 -10.40
N ASP A 169 10.82 2.63 -11.63
CA ASP A 169 12.20 2.85 -12.12
C ASP A 169 13.02 3.82 -11.24
N ALA A 170 12.34 4.76 -10.59
CA ALA A 170 12.95 5.68 -9.64
C ALA A 170 12.98 5.15 -8.18
N GLY A 171 12.48 3.93 -7.92
CA GLY A 171 12.33 3.38 -6.57
C GLY A 171 11.29 4.11 -5.71
N LYS A 172 10.31 4.76 -6.35
CA LYS A 172 9.29 5.63 -5.73
C LYS A 172 7.86 5.20 -6.06
N PHE A 173 7.66 3.94 -6.45
CA PHE A 173 6.34 3.40 -6.75
C PHE A 173 5.34 3.60 -5.61
N SER A 174 5.63 3.04 -4.42
CA SER A 174 4.73 3.08 -3.25
C SER A 174 4.22 4.49 -2.90
N PRO A 175 5.06 5.52 -2.70
CA PRO A 175 4.56 6.86 -2.41
C PRO A 175 3.83 7.52 -3.58
N TYR A 176 4.17 7.22 -4.84
CA TYR A 176 3.48 7.79 -5.98
C TYR A 176 2.12 7.12 -6.24
N HIS A 177 2.05 5.80 -6.08
CA HIS A 177 0.81 5.03 -6.07
C HIS A 177 -0.18 5.61 -5.05
N ASP A 178 0.27 5.87 -3.83
CA ASP A 178 -0.53 6.53 -2.80
C ASP A 178 -1.07 7.89 -3.27
N VAL A 179 -0.20 8.73 -3.85
CA VAL A 179 -0.58 10.05 -4.37
C VAL A 179 -1.62 9.93 -5.48
N LEU A 180 -1.46 8.98 -6.41
CA LEU A 180 -2.41 8.76 -7.51
C LEU A 180 -3.80 8.38 -6.97
N PHE A 181 -3.91 7.50 -5.98
CA PHE A 181 -5.21 7.15 -5.43
C PHE A 181 -5.80 8.22 -4.52
N GLN A 182 -4.98 8.96 -3.77
CA GLN A 182 -5.43 10.09 -2.94
C GLN A 182 -5.99 11.23 -3.80
N ASN A 183 -5.50 11.40 -5.02
CA ASN A 183 -5.88 12.48 -5.94
C ASN A 183 -6.69 11.99 -7.15
N GLN A 184 -7.22 10.76 -7.09
CA GLN A 184 -7.99 10.17 -8.18
C GLN A 184 -9.15 11.10 -8.57
N PRO A 185 -9.27 11.47 -9.85
CA PRO A 185 -10.40 12.25 -10.34
C PRO A 185 -11.70 11.40 -10.29
N PRO A 186 -12.88 12.01 -10.38
CA PRO A 186 -14.11 11.25 -10.65
C PRO A 186 -13.92 10.33 -11.87
N GLU A 187 -14.48 9.11 -11.83
CA GLU A 187 -14.26 8.07 -12.85
C GLU A 187 -14.56 8.55 -14.29
N THR A 188 -15.55 9.44 -14.43
CA THR A 188 -15.97 10.08 -15.69
C THR A 188 -15.00 11.14 -16.20
N ASP A 189 -14.08 11.63 -15.38
CA ASP A 189 -13.08 12.63 -15.74
C ASP A 189 -11.73 11.95 -16.04
N ASP A 190 -11.36 11.95 -17.32
CA ASP A 190 -10.10 11.37 -17.80
C ASP A 190 -8.89 12.29 -17.55
N ALA A 191 -8.82 12.95 -16.39
CA ALA A 191 -7.74 13.87 -16.05
C ALA A 191 -6.36 13.18 -16.05
N TYR A 192 -6.30 11.90 -15.67
CA TYR A 192 -5.09 11.07 -15.75
C TYR A 192 -4.69 10.74 -17.18
N GLY A 193 -5.58 10.94 -18.16
CA GLY A 193 -5.25 10.90 -19.58
C GLY A 193 -4.26 12.00 -20.01
N LYS A 194 -3.97 12.97 -19.14
CA LYS A 194 -3.03 14.08 -19.39
C LYS A 194 -1.73 13.86 -18.63
N ASN A 195 -0.62 13.66 -19.35
CA ASN A 195 0.71 13.50 -18.74
C ASN A 195 1.05 14.67 -17.81
N ALA A 196 0.66 15.90 -18.17
CA ALA A 196 0.85 17.07 -17.31
C ALA A 196 0.25 16.90 -15.90
N LYS A 197 -0.91 16.26 -15.77
CA LYS A 197 -1.54 16.01 -14.46
C LYS A 197 -0.75 14.98 -13.65
N LEU A 198 -0.28 13.92 -14.30
CA LEU A 198 0.54 12.89 -13.67
C LEU A 198 1.87 13.46 -13.18
N LEU A 199 2.51 14.32 -13.97
CA LEU A 199 3.74 15.04 -13.60
C LEU A 199 3.51 16.06 -12.47
N GLU A 200 2.39 16.78 -12.49
CA GLU A 200 2.00 17.67 -11.39
C GLU A 200 1.89 16.90 -10.07
N LEU A 201 1.24 15.72 -10.10
CA LEU A 201 1.11 14.87 -8.92
C LEU A 201 2.46 14.28 -8.46
N ALA A 202 3.38 14.01 -9.39
CA ALA A 202 4.71 13.52 -9.05
C ALA A 202 5.52 14.52 -8.23
N GLY A 203 5.25 15.82 -8.39
CA GLY A 203 5.80 16.89 -7.55
C GLY A 203 5.42 16.80 -6.07
N LYS A 204 4.46 15.93 -5.68
CA LYS A 204 4.12 15.65 -4.28
C LYS A 204 5.00 14.55 -3.65
N VAL A 205 5.86 13.90 -4.44
CA VAL A 205 6.75 12.83 -3.98
C VAL A 205 8.19 13.30 -4.08
N ASP A 206 8.85 13.42 -2.93
CA ASP A 206 10.23 13.90 -2.85
C ASP A 206 11.18 13.01 -3.66
N GLY A 207 11.86 13.66 -4.61
CA GLY A 207 12.87 13.05 -5.48
C GLY A 207 12.33 12.26 -6.66
N LEU A 208 11.01 12.25 -6.92
CA LEU A 208 10.44 11.55 -8.08
C LEU A 208 10.52 12.36 -9.37
N ASP A 209 10.24 13.66 -9.28
CA ASP A 209 10.10 14.55 -10.45
C ASP A 209 11.46 14.90 -11.09
N THR A 210 12.06 13.93 -11.75
CA THR A 210 13.36 14.00 -12.42
C THR A 210 13.18 14.06 -13.95
N PRO A 211 14.19 14.51 -14.72
CA PRO A 211 14.15 14.45 -16.18
C PRO A 211 13.89 13.05 -16.73
N ALA A 212 14.48 12.02 -16.10
CA ALA A 212 14.30 10.63 -16.49
C ALA A 212 12.84 10.16 -16.29
N PHE A 213 12.26 10.44 -15.11
CA PHE A 213 10.86 10.15 -14.84
C PHE A 213 9.93 10.89 -15.82
N ARG A 214 10.17 12.18 -16.05
CA ARG A 214 9.37 12.99 -16.98
C ARG A 214 9.37 12.41 -18.40
N SER A 215 10.55 12.03 -18.92
CA SER A 215 10.66 11.37 -20.23
C SER A 215 9.89 10.06 -20.25
N CYS A 216 10.12 9.20 -19.25
CA CYS A 216 9.46 7.90 -19.15
C CYS A 216 7.92 8.02 -19.23
N VAL A 217 7.35 8.97 -18.47
CA VAL A 217 5.91 9.26 -18.47
C VAL A 217 5.44 9.81 -19.82
N GLN A 218 6.19 10.74 -20.41
CA GLN A 218 5.83 11.39 -21.66
C GLN A 218 5.85 10.44 -22.84
N ASP A 219 6.87 9.57 -22.89
CA ASP A 219 7.10 8.60 -23.95
C ASP A 219 6.18 7.37 -23.83
N GLY A 220 5.51 7.20 -22.69
CA GLY A 220 4.65 6.03 -22.45
C GLY A 220 5.46 4.73 -22.40
N THR A 221 6.65 4.79 -21.82
CA THR A 221 7.69 3.72 -21.90
C THR A 221 7.15 2.35 -21.55
N HIS A 222 6.32 2.24 -20.51
CA HIS A 222 5.76 0.98 -20.01
C HIS A 222 4.34 0.68 -20.53
N ASN A 223 3.80 1.45 -21.48
CA ASN A 223 2.43 1.23 -21.99
C ASN A 223 2.23 -0.21 -22.51
N SER A 224 3.23 -0.80 -23.17
CA SER A 224 3.15 -2.18 -23.68
C SER A 224 3.13 -3.20 -22.54
N TRP A 225 3.87 -2.95 -21.46
CA TRP A 225 3.87 -3.77 -20.25
C TRP A 225 2.54 -3.69 -19.50
N VAL A 226 1.96 -2.51 -19.37
CA VAL A 226 0.61 -2.33 -18.81
C VAL A 226 -0.42 -3.09 -19.64
N GLY A 227 -0.32 -3.03 -20.97
CA GLY A 227 -1.17 -3.81 -21.87
C GLY A 227 -1.09 -5.31 -21.61
N LYS A 228 0.12 -5.84 -21.39
CA LYS A 228 0.32 -7.26 -21.03
C LYS A 228 -0.22 -7.62 -19.65
N SER A 229 -0.07 -6.74 -18.67
CA SER A 229 -0.70 -6.91 -17.36
C SER A 229 -2.23 -6.98 -17.49
N HIS A 230 -2.84 -6.11 -18.30
CA HIS A 230 -4.28 -6.15 -18.56
C HIS A 230 -4.74 -7.41 -19.34
N GLU A 231 -3.94 -7.91 -20.28
CA GLU A 231 -4.20 -9.21 -20.93
C GLU A 231 -4.17 -10.36 -19.91
N ALA A 232 -3.16 -10.39 -19.03
CA ALA A 232 -3.07 -11.40 -17.97
C ALA A 232 -4.26 -11.33 -16.99
N PHE A 233 -4.76 -10.13 -16.69
CA PHE A 233 -5.97 -9.95 -15.90
C PHE A 233 -7.19 -10.62 -16.55
N ARG A 234 -7.36 -10.42 -17.86
CA ARG A 234 -8.45 -11.02 -18.64
C ARG A 234 -8.32 -12.54 -18.73
N ASP A 235 -7.10 -13.04 -18.94
CA ASP A 235 -6.80 -14.48 -19.00
C ASP A 235 -7.03 -15.17 -17.66
N GLY A 236 -6.77 -14.46 -16.56
CA GLY A 236 -7.11 -14.87 -15.19
C GLY A 236 -8.62 -14.92 -14.92
N LYS A 237 -9.46 -14.47 -15.86
CA LYS A 237 -10.93 -14.40 -15.76
C LYS A 237 -11.41 -13.56 -14.57
N PHE A 238 -10.61 -12.61 -14.13
CA PHE A 238 -11.02 -11.66 -13.11
C PHE A 238 -12.11 -10.75 -13.67
N ARG A 239 -13.14 -10.50 -12.86
CA ARG A 239 -14.38 -9.84 -13.33
C ARG A 239 -14.47 -8.37 -13.00
N GLY A 240 -13.51 -7.85 -12.24
CA GLY A 240 -13.51 -6.45 -11.83
C GLY A 240 -12.30 -6.09 -10.99
N THR A 241 -12.13 -4.79 -10.83
CA THR A 241 -11.11 -4.20 -9.96
C THR A 241 -11.79 -3.53 -8.76
N PRO A 242 -11.17 -3.59 -7.56
CA PRO A 242 -9.95 -4.32 -7.29
C PRO A 242 -10.25 -5.83 -7.19
N THR A 243 -9.33 -6.67 -7.68
CA THR A 243 -9.27 -8.07 -7.28
C THR A 243 -8.11 -8.21 -6.32
N VAL A 244 -8.37 -8.64 -5.09
CA VAL A 244 -7.36 -8.68 -4.03
C VAL A 244 -7.29 -10.09 -3.45
N LEU A 245 -6.12 -10.72 -3.56
CA LEU A 245 -5.88 -12.09 -3.15
C LEU A 245 -4.84 -12.11 -2.03
N LEU A 246 -5.20 -12.61 -0.85
CA LEU A 246 -4.25 -12.89 0.22
C LEU A 246 -3.86 -14.37 0.18
N ASP A 247 -2.60 -14.64 -0.16
CA ASP A 247 -2.06 -15.99 -0.36
C ASP A 247 -2.91 -16.79 -1.36
N GLY A 248 -3.27 -16.15 -2.47
CA GLY A 248 -4.07 -16.72 -3.56
C GLY A 248 -5.58 -16.81 -3.29
N LYS A 249 -6.07 -16.33 -2.13
CA LYS A 249 -7.50 -16.36 -1.78
C LYS A 249 -8.11 -14.97 -1.83
N ASP A 250 -9.19 -14.82 -2.58
CA ASP A 250 -9.94 -13.57 -2.68
C ASP A 250 -10.45 -13.12 -1.31
N ILE A 251 -10.12 -11.88 -0.94
CA ILE A 251 -10.50 -11.31 0.36
C ILE A 251 -11.96 -10.84 0.40
N PHE A 252 -12.62 -10.73 -0.77
CA PHE A 252 -14.00 -10.31 -0.93
C PHE A 252 -14.98 -11.46 -1.15
N SER A 253 -14.49 -12.71 -1.30
CA SER A 253 -15.36 -13.86 -1.58
C SER A 253 -16.30 -14.22 -0.42
N ASP A 254 -15.90 -13.92 0.83
CA ASP A 254 -16.76 -14.09 2.01
C ASP A 254 -17.45 -12.77 2.39
N GLN A 255 -18.64 -12.57 1.83
CA GLN A 255 -19.47 -11.39 2.10
C GLN A 255 -20.02 -11.34 3.52
N ALA A 256 -20.16 -12.49 4.20
CA ALA A 256 -20.63 -12.55 5.57
C ALA A 256 -19.54 -12.12 6.56
N ASN A 257 -18.27 -12.39 6.22
CA ASN A 257 -17.12 -12.06 7.07
C ASN A 257 -16.01 -11.37 6.26
N PRO A 258 -16.23 -10.14 5.77
CA PRO A 258 -15.23 -9.43 4.97
C PRO A 258 -13.92 -9.29 5.75
N LEU A 259 -12.79 -9.45 5.04
CA LEU A 259 -11.46 -9.31 5.61
C LEU A 259 -11.15 -7.84 5.86
N THR A 260 -11.59 -7.29 6.99
CA THR A 260 -11.28 -5.90 7.38
C THR A 260 -9.77 -5.66 7.52
N PRO A 261 -9.30 -4.39 7.53
CA PRO A 261 -7.88 -4.10 7.77
C PRO A 261 -7.34 -4.73 9.07
N GLN A 262 -8.14 -4.73 10.13
CA GLN A 262 -7.76 -5.39 11.39
C GLN A 262 -7.61 -6.91 11.21
N LYS A 263 -8.56 -7.58 10.55
CA LYS A 263 -8.49 -9.03 10.31
C LYS A 263 -7.34 -9.39 9.37
N LEU A 264 -7.04 -8.54 8.38
CA LEU A 264 -5.86 -8.69 7.51
C LEU A 264 -4.60 -8.71 8.36
N LYS A 265 -4.43 -7.71 9.24
CA LYS A 265 -3.30 -7.62 10.17
C LYS A 265 -3.18 -8.87 11.05
N GLU A 266 -4.26 -9.27 11.71
CA GLU A 266 -4.29 -10.46 12.57
C GLU A 266 -3.89 -11.74 11.80
N LYS A 267 -4.39 -11.90 10.56
CA LYS A 267 -4.08 -13.06 9.72
C LYS A 267 -2.60 -13.09 9.27
N VAL A 268 -2.05 -11.94 8.87
CA VAL A 268 -0.65 -11.82 8.45
C VAL A 268 0.30 -12.02 9.62
N GLU A 269 0.06 -11.35 10.75
CA GLU A 269 0.87 -11.50 11.97
C GLU A 269 0.79 -12.94 12.53
N GLY A 270 -0.39 -13.56 12.49
CA GLY A 270 -0.58 -14.96 12.89
C GLY A 270 0.13 -15.97 11.98
N THR A 271 0.23 -15.68 10.67
CA THR A 271 0.98 -16.51 9.71
C THR A 271 2.47 -16.44 9.99
N ALA A 272 3.00 -15.25 10.27
CA ALA A 272 4.40 -15.07 10.66
C ALA A 272 4.74 -15.79 11.98
N GLY A 273 3.83 -15.77 12.96
CA GLY A 273 4.00 -16.44 14.25
C GLY A 273 3.98 -17.97 14.20
N LYS A 274 3.26 -18.57 13.24
CA LYS A 274 3.17 -20.04 13.08
C LYS A 274 4.43 -20.69 12.50
N THR A 275 5.34 -19.93 11.91
CA THR A 275 6.55 -20.45 11.25
C THR A 275 7.84 -20.10 11.98
N ALA A 276 7.78 -19.33 13.07
CA ALA A 276 8.94 -19.20 13.95
C ALA A 276 9.19 -20.56 14.61
N PRO A 277 10.38 -21.19 14.46
CA PRO A 277 10.72 -22.32 15.30
C PRO A 277 10.68 -21.81 16.73
N SER A 278 9.73 -22.34 17.52
CA SER A 278 9.73 -22.14 18.96
C SER A 278 11.13 -22.57 19.45
N PRO A 279 11.89 -21.71 20.17
CA PRO A 279 13.05 -22.20 20.88
C PRO A 279 12.50 -23.20 21.88
N SER A 280 12.65 -24.49 21.56
CA SER A 280 12.29 -25.58 22.45
C SER A 280 13.08 -25.35 23.73
N ALA A 281 12.39 -24.84 24.75
CA ALA A 281 12.87 -24.81 26.10
C ALA A 281 13.07 -26.28 26.50
N SER A 282 14.30 -26.76 26.37
CA SER A 282 14.73 -27.95 27.08
C SER A 282 14.53 -27.69 28.58
N PRO A 283 13.76 -28.50 29.30
CA PRO A 283 13.70 -28.41 30.74
C PRO A 283 14.99 -29.05 31.29
N SER A 284 16.03 -28.24 31.49
CA SER A 284 17.15 -28.70 32.32
C SER A 284 16.76 -28.49 33.78
N ALA A 285 16.40 -29.60 34.41
CA ALA A 285 16.04 -29.68 35.81
C ALA A 285 17.14 -29.12 36.72
N SER A 286 16.71 -28.31 37.69
CA SER A 286 17.49 -27.95 38.87
C SER A 286 17.82 -29.19 39.70
N ALA A 287 19.10 -29.38 40.01
CA ALA A 287 19.53 -30.13 41.18
C ALA A 287 20.48 -29.23 41.98
N SER A 288 20.00 -28.81 43.15
CA SER A 288 20.79 -28.19 44.21
C SER A 288 21.18 -29.28 45.20
N GLY A 289 22.47 -29.38 45.55
CA GLY A 289 22.99 -30.34 46.53
C GLY A 289 24.46 -30.08 46.84
N SER A 290 24.75 -29.79 48.10
CA SER A 290 25.95 -29.15 48.64
C SER A 290 27.02 -30.14 49.15
N SER A 291 28.27 -29.65 49.21
CA SER A 291 29.35 -29.95 50.18
C SER A 291 30.32 -31.12 49.95
N GLY A 292 31.64 -30.82 50.01
CA GLY A 292 32.64 -31.77 50.55
C GLY A 292 34.06 -31.85 49.94
N SER A 293 34.91 -30.84 50.20
CA SER A 293 36.34 -30.92 50.63
C SER A 293 37.48 -31.65 49.86
N LYS A 294 38.61 -30.90 49.72
CA LYS A 294 40.07 -31.26 49.71
C LYS A 294 40.61 -31.96 48.44
N THR A 295 41.83 -31.75 47.90
CA THR A 295 43.10 -31.07 48.27
C THR A 295 44.07 -31.11 47.06
N GLY A 296 45.04 -30.18 46.98
CA GLY A 296 46.36 -30.37 46.31
C GLY A 296 46.54 -29.68 44.93
N SER A 297 47.16 -28.50 44.84
CA SER A 297 48.61 -28.21 44.72
C SER A 297 49.23 -28.37 43.33
N LYS A 298 49.56 -27.24 42.68
CA LYS A 298 50.88 -26.79 42.14
C LYS A 298 50.66 -25.69 41.06
N THR A 299 51.08 -24.44 41.29
CA THR A 299 52.34 -23.77 40.80
C THR A 299 52.39 -23.72 39.26
N SER A 300 52.38 -22.57 38.55
CA SER A 300 53.30 -21.41 38.53
C SER A 300 52.61 -20.22 37.80
N THR A 301 52.67 -18.95 38.25
CA THR A 301 53.61 -17.87 37.82
C THR A 301 54.05 -17.93 36.35
N VAL A 302 54.06 -16.89 35.51
CA VAL A 302 54.31 -15.45 35.71
C VAL A 302 53.92 -14.67 34.42
N THR A 303 53.57 -13.37 34.54
CA THR A 303 53.84 -12.26 33.58
C THR A 303 53.18 -12.27 32.18
N GLY A 304 52.63 -11.19 31.61
CA GLY A 304 52.78 -9.75 31.83
C GLY A 304 52.84 -9.01 30.47
N SER A 305 52.18 -7.85 30.38
CA SER A 305 52.43 -6.74 29.43
C SER A 305 51.82 -6.87 28.00
N ARG A 306 50.85 -6.04 27.57
CA ARG A 306 50.86 -4.60 27.20
C ARG A 306 51.82 -4.23 26.05
N SER A 307 51.24 -3.72 24.96
CA SER A 307 51.64 -2.55 24.09
C SER A 307 51.01 -2.78 22.69
N ALA A 308 50.15 -1.93 22.10
CA ALA A 308 50.20 -0.50 21.78
C ALA A 308 51.20 -0.12 20.66
N SER A 309 50.69 0.67 19.70
CA SER A 309 51.36 1.45 18.62
C SER A 309 51.93 0.64 17.43
N GLY A 310 51.87 1.08 16.17
CA GLY A 310 51.39 2.32 15.57
C GLY A 310 51.76 2.39 14.06
N SER A 311 51.26 3.46 13.41
CA SER A 311 51.84 4.17 12.24
C SER A 311 51.89 3.48 10.88
N ALA A 312 51.19 4.02 9.87
CA ALA A 312 51.68 4.92 8.79
C ALA A 312 52.64 4.20 7.81
N SER A 313 52.62 4.32 6.47
CA SER A 313 52.58 5.51 5.61
C SER A 313 52.68 5.06 4.13
N GLY A 314 52.30 5.93 3.18
CA GLY A 314 52.83 5.98 1.79
C GLY A 314 52.30 4.92 0.80
N SER A 315 52.08 5.17 -0.48
CA SER A 315 52.78 6.10 -1.39
C SER A 315 51.93 6.42 -2.63
N ALA A 316 52.15 7.62 -3.16
CA ALA A 316 51.68 8.10 -4.45
C ALA A 316 52.64 7.75 -5.60
N THR A 317 52.11 7.58 -6.81
CA THR A 317 52.67 7.83 -8.16
C THR A 317 51.56 7.42 -9.15
N GLY A 318 51.16 8.13 -10.22
CA GLY A 318 51.74 9.22 -10.99
C GLY A 318 51.62 8.88 -12.49
N SER A 319 51.09 9.81 -13.30
CA SER A 319 51.25 9.94 -14.77
C SER A 319 50.41 8.99 -15.67
N GLY A 320 49.79 9.39 -16.79
CA GLY A 320 49.69 10.67 -17.52
C GLY A 320 49.29 10.44 -18.99
N SER A 321 48.76 11.49 -19.64
CA SER A 321 48.65 11.70 -21.12
C SER A 321 47.56 10.91 -21.87
N GLY A 322 46.75 11.42 -22.81
CA GLY A 322 46.72 12.68 -23.55
C GLY A 322 46.34 12.40 -25.03
N SER A 323 45.75 13.38 -25.73
CA SER A 323 45.39 13.47 -27.18
C SER A 323 43.98 12.96 -27.55
N GLY A 324 43.09 13.67 -28.28
CA GLY A 324 43.19 14.91 -29.04
C GLY A 324 42.83 14.69 -30.53
N SER A 325 42.02 15.60 -31.10
CA SER A 325 41.64 15.78 -32.54
C SER A 325 40.37 15.01 -32.98
N GLY A 326 39.38 15.56 -33.70
CA GLY A 326 39.20 16.85 -34.39
C GLY A 326 38.59 16.64 -35.79
N SER A 327 37.69 17.55 -36.22
CA SER A 327 37.16 17.76 -37.60
C SER A 327 35.99 16.85 -38.04
N GLY A 328 34.95 17.30 -38.74
CA GLY A 328 34.61 18.62 -39.29
C GLY A 328 33.27 18.59 -40.09
N SER A 329 32.64 19.77 -40.19
CA SER A 329 31.91 20.38 -41.32
C SER A 329 30.98 19.57 -42.24
N GLY A 330 29.77 20.11 -42.51
CA GLY A 330 29.02 19.81 -43.73
C GLY A 330 27.58 20.32 -43.80
N SER A 331 27.39 21.56 -44.26
CA SER A 331 26.11 22.15 -44.65
C SER A 331 25.40 21.39 -45.79
N ARG A 332 24.07 21.35 -45.81
CA ARG A 332 23.29 21.36 -47.06
C ARG A 332 21.85 21.84 -46.85
N ALA A 333 21.59 23.02 -47.41
CA ALA A 333 20.26 23.48 -47.78
C ALA A 333 19.77 22.69 -49.01
N GLY A 334 18.46 22.50 -49.11
CA GLY A 334 17.79 21.94 -50.27
C GLY A 334 16.37 22.48 -50.36
N ALA A 335 16.21 23.57 -51.11
CA ALA A 335 14.93 24.01 -51.63
C ALA A 335 14.53 23.12 -52.83
N GLY A 336 13.25 22.81 -52.95
CA GLY A 336 12.68 22.08 -54.07
C GLY A 336 11.23 22.50 -54.28
N THR A 337 11.04 23.38 -55.26
CA THR A 337 9.79 23.91 -55.79
C THR A 337 9.06 22.90 -56.69
N GLY A 338 7.72 22.95 -56.73
CA GLY A 338 7.00 23.13 -57.99
C GLY A 338 6.09 22.01 -58.53
N SER A 339 4.85 22.43 -58.87
CA SER A 339 3.89 21.91 -59.88
C SER A 339 3.35 20.48 -59.73
N GLY A 340 2.07 20.20 -59.92
CA GLY A 340 1.03 20.85 -60.72
C GLY A 340 0.34 19.74 -61.53
N GLY A 341 -0.99 19.61 -61.41
CA GLY A 341 -1.80 18.56 -62.03
C GLY A 341 -2.97 18.16 -61.16
#